data_AF-A0A2D5ANB3-F1
#
_entry.id   AF-A0A2D5ANB3-F1
#
_cell.length_a   1.000
_cell.length_b   1.000
_cell.length_c   1.000
_cell.angle_alpha   90.00
_cell.angle_beta   90.00
_cell.angle_gamma   90.00
#
_symmetry.space_group_name_H-M   'P 1'
#
loop_
_entity.id
_entity.type
_entity.pdbx_description
1 polymer ?
#
loop_
_entity_poly.entity_id
_entity_poly.type
_entity_poly.pdbx_seq_one_letter_code
_entity_poly.pdbx_strand_id
1 'polypeptide(L)'
;MLRSLLCFGGLALAALVSLAVGLPTTGKLGHGYHDPPLPFCNSAYQWAFRSDAMIEINEARLSLGAGSVSSDDTLQDFLNDFVKAQPDPTSLELEDVFNVIQGKFPGAQYLAANLVTSTSRESLLAELGCWEAATNSEFDTVTTSVFQVGRGIGVLGVMCRRIPQFSLREANFRGGRFFNKCPHCGEVHALEIQKGSRTLILSCPYCELPFEVLAVDTGGRIRRATDFFDGFSLKESLAAEDQLTSEQRIVALWRQVAERCEYQLDQDHISETREVWKNPRETWEEKAGDCEDTSILLADVLISAGFDARVAIGWNGNIGQHAWVVVQTPRCQYLIESTLQGEINVDSLVEVTQASAFYQPEQLFDRDKVYFTTARSDAFGNDYFSPELWPAIPMEGATDGRAPEATLSLR
;
A
#
# COMPACT_ATOMS: atom_id res chain seq x y z
N MET A 1 20.16 11.20 15.83
CA MET A 1 20.62 10.55 14.58
C MET A 1 19.92 11.23 13.42
N LEU A 2 20.68 11.71 12.44
CA LEU A 2 20.20 12.53 11.32
C LEU A 2 19.16 11.76 10.49
N ARG A 3 18.00 12.39 10.27
CA ARG A 3 16.90 11.90 9.43
C ARG A 3 17.27 12.05 7.96
N SER A 4 17.38 10.94 7.23
CA SER A 4 17.32 10.93 5.78
C SER A 4 15.88 10.61 5.38
N LEU A 5 15.07 11.65 5.12
CA LEU A 5 13.85 11.50 4.34
C LEU A 5 14.25 11.17 2.91
N LEU A 6 14.04 9.93 2.47
CA LEU A 6 13.94 9.61 1.05
C LEU A 6 12.53 9.98 0.59
N CYS A 7 12.26 11.29 0.51
CA CYS A 7 11.22 11.78 -0.36
C CYS A 7 11.70 11.55 -1.80
N PHE A 8 11.14 10.55 -2.49
CA PHE A 8 11.14 10.55 -3.95
C PHE A 8 10.17 11.64 -4.42
N GLY A 9 10.63 12.88 -4.33
CA GLY A 9 10.01 14.06 -4.89
C GLY A 9 11.12 14.86 -5.54
N GLY A 10 11.15 14.87 -6.87
CA GLY A 10 12.07 15.69 -7.64
C GLY A 10 11.86 17.15 -7.25
N LEU A 11 12.85 17.73 -6.57
CA LEU A 11 12.99 19.18 -6.43
C LEU A 11 13.50 19.74 -7.75
N ALA A 12 12.58 20.11 -8.64
CA ALA A 12 12.85 21.07 -9.70
C ALA A 12 12.53 22.48 -9.17
N LEU A 13 13.57 23.17 -8.73
CA LEU A 13 13.51 24.56 -8.28
C LEU A 13 13.49 25.45 -9.54
N ALA A 14 12.31 25.84 -10.01
CA ALA A 14 12.18 26.76 -11.13
C ALA A 14 12.42 28.20 -10.66
N ALA A 15 13.63 28.70 -10.94
CA ALA A 15 13.95 30.11 -10.83
C ALA A 15 13.30 30.86 -12.00
N LEU A 16 12.34 31.74 -11.69
CA LEU A 16 11.80 32.74 -12.61
C LEU A 16 12.89 33.75 -12.98
N VAL A 17 13.37 33.69 -14.22
CA VAL A 17 14.10 34.79 -14.87
C VAL A 17 13.23 35.30 -16.02
N SER A 18 12.54 36.41 -15.76
CA SER A 18 11.84 37.18 -16.79
C SER A 18 12.86 37.84 -17.73
N LEU A 19 13.05 37.29 -18.92
CA LEU A 19 13.83 37.90 -19.99
C LEU A 19 12.89 38.63 -20.95
N ALA A 20 12.69 39.92 -20.68
CA ALA A 20 12.07 40.85 -21.61
C ALA A 20 13.04 41.17 -22.75
N VAL A 21 12.87 40.52 -23.90
CA VAL A 21 13.54 40.92 -25.15
C VAL A 21 12.56 41.76 -25.96
N GLY A 22 12.83 43.07 -25.97
CA GLY A 22 12.14 44.01 -26.84
C GLY A 22 12.51 43.82 -28.31
N LEU A 23 11.50 43.78 -29.17
CA LEU A 23 11.66 43.93 -30.62
C LEU A 23 10.91 45.18 -31.10
N PRO A 24 11.42 45.84 -32.17
CA PRO A 24 11.09 47.21 -32.49
C PRO A 24 9.72 47.37 -33.15
N THR A 25 9.04 48.44 -32.75
CA THR A 25 7.83 48.98 -33.36
C THR A 25 8.08 49.47 -34.78
N THR A 26 7.34 48.94 -35.76
CA THR A 26 7.17 49.58 -37.07
C THR A 26 5.70 49.56 -37.52
N GLY A 27 5.23 50.72 -37.96
CA GLY A 27 4.21 50.83 -39.02
C GLY A 27 2.73 50.77 -38.62
N LYS A 28 2.17 51.92 -38.21
CA LYS A 28 0.72 52.17 -38.24
C LYS A 28 0.19 52.14 -39.68
N LEU A 29 -0.69 51.20 -39.98
CA LEU A 29 -1.71 51.32 -41.03
C LEU A 29 -3.07 51.03 -40.40
N GLY A 30 -3.88 52.08 -40.28
CA GLY A 30 -5.24 51.99 -39.77
C GLY A 30 -6.14 51.27 -40.77
N HIS A 31 -6.49 50.04 -40.44
CA HIS A 31 -7.71 49.40 -40.92
C HIS A 31 -8.63 49.28 -39.72
N GLY A 32 -9.92 49.58 -39.91
CA GLY A 32 -10.94 49.44 -38.88
C GLY A 32 -10.99 48.00 -38.39
N TYR A 33 -10.25 47.71 -37.33
CA TYR A 33 -10.35 46.48 -36.58
C TYR A 33 -11.70 46.51 -35.89
N HIS A 34 -12.67 45.80 -36.47
CA HIS A 34 -13.72 45.24 -35.65
C HIS A 34 -13.01 44.36 -34.62
N ASP A 35 -13.10 44.75 -33.34
CA ASP A 35 -12.62 43.91 -32.24
C ASP A 35 -13.21 42.50 -32.48
N PRO A 36 -12.37 41.46 -32.66
CA PRO A 36 -12.88 40.12 -32.84
C PRO A 36 -13.75 39.76 -31.63
N PRO A 37 -14.88 39.06 -31.83
CA PRO A 37 -15.76 38.69 -30.73
C PRO A 37 -14.96 37.96 -29.66
N LEU A 38 -15.22 38.31 -28.39
CA LEU A 38 -14.56 37.68 -27.25
C LEU A 38 -14.72 36.15 -27.34
N PRO A 39 -13.66 35.36 -27.09
CA PRO A 39 -13.76 33.91 -27.13
C PRO A 39 -14.79 33.44 -26.11
N PHE A 40 -15.88 32.83 -26.59
CA PHE A 40 -16.92 32.32 -25.70
C PHE A 40 -16.53 30.92 -25.24
N CYS A 41 -16.00 30.80 -24.02
CA CYS A 41 -15.58 29.53 -23.40
C CYS A 41 -16.78 28.65 -22.99
N ASN A 42 -17.57 28.19 -23.97
CA ASN A 42 -18.68 27.25 -23.74
C ASN A 42 -18.22 25.79 -23.75
N SER A 43 -19.15 24.85 -23.51
CA SER A 43 -18.86 23.42 -23.49
C SER A 43 -18.28 22.89 -24.81
N ALA A 44 -18.67 23.45 -25.96
CA ALA A 44 -18.10 23.06 -27.25
C ALA A 44 -16.63 23.50 -27.38
N TYR A 45 -16.31 24.72 -26.92
CA TYR A 45 -14.93 25.19 -26.86
C TYR A 45 -14.09 24.35 -25.91
N GLN A 46 -14.59 24.05 -24.71
CA GLN A 46 -13.93 23.17 -23.73
C GLN A 46 -13.58 21.81 -24.35
N TRP A 47 -14.55 21.16 -24.98
CA TRP A 47 -14.37 19.86 -25.59
C TRP A 47 -13.33 19.89 -26.73
N ALA A 48 -13.41 20.90 -27.60
CA ALA A 48 -12.46 21.07 -28.69
C ALA A 48 -11.04 21.34 -28.16
N PHE A 49 -10.90 22.22 -27.16
CA PHE A 49 -9.61 22.52 -26.55
C PHE A 49 -8.99 21.28 -25.90
N ARG A 50 -9.78 20.51 -25.15
CA ARG A 50 -9.35 19.24 -24.54
C ARG A 50 -8.83 18.26 -25.58
N SER A 51 -9.54 18.11 -26.70
CA SER A 51 -9.14 17.21 -27.78
C SER A 51 -7.78 17.63 -28.36
N ASP A 52 -7.61 18.91 -28.67
CA ASP A 52 -6.36 19.41 -29.25
C ASP A 52 -5.19 19.35 -28.25
N ALA A 53 -5.44 19.69 -26.98
CA ALA A 53 -4.41 19.61 -25.93
C ALA A 53 -3.91 18.17 -25.77
N MET A 54 -4.81 17.19 -25.82
CA MET A 54 -4.43 15.77 -25.75
C MET A 54 -3.65 15.33 -27.00
N ILE A 55 -3.98 15.85 -28.19
CA ILE A 55 -3.20 15.58 -29.41
C ILE A 55 -1.78 16.12 -29.26
N GLU A 56 -1.62 17.40 -28.92
CA GLU A 56 -0.32 18.06 -28.73
C GLU A 56 0.54 17.35 -27.68
N ILE A 57 -0.04 17.00 -26.53
CA ILE A 57 0.66 16.26 -25.48
C ILE A 57 1.07 14.87 -25.97
N ASN A 58 0.19 14.14 -26.64
CA ASN A 58 0.51 12.80 -27.14
C ASN A 58 1.58 12.82 -28.24
N GLU A 59 1.59 13.83 -29.11
CA GLU A 59 2.66 14.02 -30.10
C GLU A 59 4.01 14.25 -29.42
N ALA A 60 4.06 15.11 -28.39
CA ALA A 60 5.26 15.33 -27.59
C ALA A 60 5.75 14.02 -26.93
N ARG A 61 4.83 13.22 -26.36
CA ARG A 61 5.15 11.95 -25.69
C ARG A 61 5.65 10.87 -26.63
N LEU A 62 5.07 10.75 -27.82
CA LEU A 62 5.47 9.76 -28.82
C LEU A 62 6.95 9.94 -29.21
N SER A 63 7.41 11.19 -29.31
CA SER A 63 8.82 11.48 -29.63
C SER A 63 9.83 11.00 -28.57
N LEU A 64 9.36 10.80 -27.33
CA LEU A 64 10.18 10.42 -26.17
C LEU A 64 9.88 9.01 -25.65
N GLY A 65 8.94 8.29 -26.26
CA GLY A 65 8.56 6.94 -25.82
C GLY A 65 7.79 6.89 -24.51
N ALA A 66 7.15 7.99 -24.09
CA ALA A 66 6.44 8.10 -22.79
C ALA A 66 5.03 7.48 -22.78
N GLY A 67 4.61 6.80 -23.85
CA GLY A 67 3.23 6.29 -24.01
C GLY A 67 2.20 7.42 -24.22
N SER A 68 0.93 7.08 -24.42
CA SER A 68 -0.14 8.07 -24.59
C SER A 68 -0.91 8.32 -23.29
N VAL A 69 -1.41 9.54 -23.11
CA VAL A 69 -2.39 9.89 -22.08
C VAL A 69 -3.81 9.75 -22.62
N SER A 70 -4.75 9.55 -21.70
CA SER A 70 -6.18 9.43 -21.96
C SER A 70 -6.98 10.51 -21.23
N SER A 71 -8.24 10.67 -21.60
CA SER A 71 -9.18 11.53 -20.88
C SER A 71 -9.89 10.75 -19.76
N ASP A 72 -10.04 11.37 -18.59
CA ASP A 72 -10.94 10.92 -17.52
C ASP A 72 -12.15 11.86 -17.48
N ASP A 73 -13.28 11.43 -18.04
CA ASP A 73 -14.48 12.27 -18.14
C ASP A 73 -15.01 12.70 -16.77
N THR A 74 -14.87 11.85 -15.74
CA THR A 74 -15.37 12.17 -14.39
C THR A 74 -14.52 13.24 -13.71
N LEU A 75 -13.19 13.13 -13.84
CA LEU A 75 -12.26 14.15 -13.37
C LEU A 75 -12.41 15.44 -14.18
N GLN A 76 -12.68 15.32 -15.48
CA GLN A 76 -12.90 16.44 -16.38
C GLN A 76 -14.13 17.28 -16.05
N ASP A 77 -15.26 16.64 -15.81
CA ASP A 77 -16.48 17.34 -15.42
C ASP A 77 -16.28 18.05 -14.07
N PHE A 78 -15.65 17.36 -13.12
CA PHE A 78 -15.33 17.95 -11.82
C PHE A 78 -14.41 19.17 -11.92
N LEU A 79 -13.31 19.09 -12.69
CA LEU A 79 -12.37 20.20 -12.84
C LEU A 79 -13.06 21.41 -13.48
N ASN A 80 -13.93 21.17 -14.46
CA ASN A 80 -14.71 22.22 -15.10
C ASN A 80 -15.65 22.92 -14.13
N ASP A 81 -16.36 22.16 -13.29
CA ASP A 81 -17.26 22.74 -12.29
C ASP A 81 -16.48 23.48 -11.20
N PHE A 82 -15.34 22.92 -10.76
CA PHE A 82 -14.45 23.55 -9.80
C PHE A 82 -13.95 24.91 -10.28
N VAL A 83 -13.42 24.99 -11.51
CA VAL A 83 -12.89 26.23 -12.10
C VAL A 83 -13.99 27.26 -12.32
N LYS A 84 -15.17 26.84 -12.81
CA LYS A 84 -16.33 27.75 -12.98
C LYS A 84 -16.84 28.34 -11.67
N ALA A 85 -16.68 27.62 -10.56
CA ALA A 85 -17.10 28.08 -9.24
C ALA A 85 -16.14 29.13 -8.65
N GLN A 86 -14.94 29.30 -9.21
CA GLN A 86 -13.96 30.27 -8.70
C GLN A 86 -14.32 31.70 -9.12
N PRO A 87 -14.33 32.66 -8.17
CA PRO A 87 -14.50 34.08 -8.49
C PRO A 87 -13.40 34.63 -9.39
N ASP A 88 -12.16 34.16 -9.18
CA ASP A 88 -11.00 34.49 -9.98
C ASP A 88 -10.16 33.23 -10.23
N PRO A 89 -10.38 32.52 -11.35
CA PRO A 89 -9.61 31.32 -11.64
C PRO A 89 -8.13 31.60 -11.96
N THR A 90 -7.71 32.85 -12.18
CA THR A 90 -6.30 33.19 -12.45
C THR A 90 -5.44 33.20 -11.20
N SER A 91 -6.06 33.28 -10.02
CA SER A 91 -5.38 33.28 -8.72
C SER A 91 -5.50 31.93 -8.00
N LEU A 92 -5.75 30.84 -8.74
CA LEU A 92 -5.84 29.51 -8.17
C LEU A 92 -4.47 29.04 -7.68
N GLU A 93 -4.38 28.68 -6.40
CA GLU A 93 -3.22 28.01 -5.84
C GLU A 93 -3.23 26.53 -6.25
N LEU A 94 -2.12 26.03 -6.81
CA LEU A 94 -2.06 24.66 -7.35
C LEU A 94 -2.19 23.60 -6.26
N GLU A 95 -1.79 23.92 -5.02
CA GLU A 95 -1.96 23.03 -3.86
C GLU A 95 -3.45 22.81 -3.53
N ASP A 96 -4.29 23.84 -3.65
CA ASP A 96 -5.74 23.72 -3.46
C ASP A 96 -6.37 22.84 -4.54
N VAL A 97 -5.89 22.96 -5.79
CA VAL A 97 -6.31 22.08 -6.89
C VAL A 97 -5.99 20.63 -6.54
N PHE A 98 -4.79 20.35 -6.04
CA PHE A 98 -4.40 18.99 -5.64
C PHE A 98 -5.25 18.46 -4.50
N ASN A 99 -5.43 19.23 -3.43
CA ASN A 99 -6.23 18.83 -2.27
C ASN A 99 -7.68 18.51 -2.65
N VAL A 100 -8.28 19.35 -3.49
CA VAL A 100 -9.67 19.18 -3.94
C VAL A 100 -9.82 17.96 -4.87
N ILE A 101 -8.85 17.73 -5.76
CA ILE A 101 -8.83 16.54 -6.63
C ILE A 101 -8.62 15.27 -5.81
N GLN A 102 -7.63 15.21 -4.92
CA GLN A 102 -7.35 14.00 -4.12
C GLN A 102 -8.48 13.70 -3.14
N GLY A 103 -9.12 14.73 -2.57
CA GLY A 103 -10.28 14.55 -1.72
C GLY A 103 -11.49 13.96 -2.45
N LYS A 104 -11.70 14.34 -3.72
CA LYS A 104 -12.80 13.79 -4.54
C LYS A 104 -12.45 12.46 -5.21
N PHE A 105 -11.20 12.31 -5.62
CA PHE A 105 -10.67 11.20 -6.39
C PHE A 105 -9.37 10.67 -5.77
N PRO A 106 -9.45 9.87 -4.69
CA PRO A 106 -8.28 9.32 -4.00
C PRO A 106 -7.30 8.56 -4.91
N GLY A 107 -7.78 7.98 -6.02
CA GLY A 107 -6.94 7.31 -7.01
C GLY A 107 -6.26 8.20 -8.04
N ALA A 108 -6.53 9.51 -8.05
CA ALA A 108 -5.78 10.49 -8.83
C ALA A 108 -4.49 10.83 -8.07
N GLN A 109 -3.45 10.04 -8.30
CA GLN A 109 -2.16 10.15 -7.64
C GLN A 109 -1.12 10.69 -8.62
N TYR A 110 0.04 11.14 -8.10
CA TYR A 110 1.07 11.79 -8.90
C TYR A 110 0.47 12.94 -9.70
N LEU A 111 0.11 14.03 -9.02
CA LEU A 111 -0.55 15.18 -9.64
C LEU A 111 0.48 16.19 -10.14
N ALA A 112 0.19 16.76 -11.29
CA ALA A 112 0.82 17.98 -11.77
C ALA A 112 -0.29 18.89 -12.30
N ALA A 113 -0.16 20.19 -12.06
CA ALA A 113 -1.06 21.19 -12.61
C ALA A 113 -0.27 22.32 -13.26
N ASN A 114 -0.85 22.94 -14.28
CA ASN A 114 -0.31 24.11 -14.94
C ASN A 114 -1.44 25.10 -15.22
N LEU A 115 -1.29 26.32 -14.73
CA LEU A 115 -2.27 27.41 -14.89
C LEU A 115 -1.65 28.48 -15.78
N VAL A 116 -2.18 28.61 -17.00
CA VAL A 116 -1.58 29.46 -18.02
C VAL A 116 -2.65 30.32 -18.70
N THR A 117 -2.27 31.54 -19.09
CA THR A 117 -3.18 32.50 -19.72
C THR A 117 -2.56 33.08 -20.99
N SER A 118 -3.35 33.22 -22.03
CA SER A 118 -2.91 33.79 -23.30
C SER A 118 -4.08 34.42 -24.06
N THR A 119 -3.78 35.22 -25.08
CA THR A 119 -4.78 35.73 -26.02
C THR A 119 -5.00 34.80 -27.20
N SER A 120 -4.23 33.72 -27.33
CA SER A 120 -4.28 32.75 -28.42
C SER A 120 -4.43 31.33 -27.88
N ARG A 121 -5.34 30.56 -28.50
CA ARG A 121 -5.53 29.14 -28.23
C ARG A 121 -4.27 28.35 -28.53
N GLU A 122 -3.64 28.64 -29.67
CA GLU A 122 -2.44 27.98 -30.17
C GLU A 122 -1.27 28.15 -29.19
N SER A 123 -1.13 29.34 -28.61
CA SER A 123 -0.14 29.61 -27.57
C SER A 123 -0.36 28.76 -26.31
N LEU A 124 -1.61 28.61 -25.85
CA LEU A 124 -1.93 27.77 -24.69
C LEU A 124 -1.64 26.30 -24.95
N LEU A 125 -1.99 25.81 -26.15
CA LEU A 125 -1.75 24.43 -26.56
C LEU A 125 -0.25 24.13 -26.63
N ALA A 126 0.53 25.02 -27.25
CA ALA A 126 1.99 24.88 -27.30
C ALA A 126 2.62 24.87 -25.89
N GLU A 127 2.13 25.71 -24.98
CA GLU A 127 2.60 25.74 -23.60
C GLU A 127 2.27 24.45 -22.83
N LEU A 128 1.07 23.89 -23.02
CA LEU A 128 0.73 22.58 -22.46
C LEU A 128 1.54 21.43 -23.08
N GLY A 129 1.85 21.50 -24.38
CA GLY A 129 2.68 20.49 -25.06
C GLY A 129 4.15 20.52 -24.61
N CYS A 130 4.67 21.69 -24.22
CA CYS A 130 6.03 21.85 -23.70
C CYS A 130 6.13 21.70 -22.17
N TRP A 131 5.02 21.42 -21.49
CA TRP A 131 5.01 21.23 -20.04
C TRP A 131 5.80 19.96 -19.65
N GLU A 132 6.66 20.05 -18.63
CA GLU A 132 7.48 18.92 -18.16
C GLU A 132 6.63 17.66 -17.90
N ALA A 133 5.46 17.81 -17.27
CA ALA A 133 4.55 16.69 -17.00
C ALA A 133 4.00 16.05 -18.28
N ALA A 134 3.84 16.80 -19.37
CA ALA A 134 3.37 16.29 -20.65
C ALA A 134 4.25 15.13 -21.12
N THR A 135 5.56 15.24 -20.94
CA THR A 135 6.55 14.24 -21.37
C THR A 135 6.85 13.13 -20.36
N ASN A 136 6.32 13.22 -19.15
CA ASN A 136 6.62 12.28 -18.07
C ASN A 136 5.72 11.03 -18.16
N SER A 137 6.35 9.85 -18.25
CA SER A 137 5.68 8.54 -18.39
C SER A 137 4.86 8.12 -17.15
N GLU A 138 5.02 8.80 -16.03
CA GLU A 138 4.31 8.51 -14.80
C GLU A 138 2.82 8.89 -14.87
N PHE A 139 2.46 9.87 -15.71
CA PHE A 139 1.08 10.31 -15.92
C PHE A 139 0.41 9.54 -17.05
N ASP A 140 -0.85 9.16 -16.87
CA ASP A 140 -1.68 8.43 -17.85
C ASP A 140 -2.97 9.18 -18.24
N THR A 141 -3.24 10.28 -17.55
CA THR A 141 -4.48 11.04 -17.68
C THR A 141 -4.17 12.53 -17.81
N VAL A 142 -4.86 13.20 -18.73
CA VAL A 142 -4.84 14.67 -18.86
C VAL A 142 -6.26 15.21 -18.81
N THR A 143 -6.42 16.32 -18.11
CA THR A 143 -7.69 17.04 -17.92
C THR A 143 -7.42 18.53 -18.10
N THR A 144 -8.30 19.25 -18.78
CA THR A 144 -8.13 20.71 -19.01
C THR A 144 -9.42 21.46 -18.73
N SER A 145 -9.33 22.62 -18.08
CA SER A 145 -10.47 23.51 -17.95
C SER A 145 -10.12 24.92 -18.40
N VAL A 146 -10.79 25.39 -19.45
CA VAL A 146 -10.61 26.74 -19.97
C VAL A 146 -11.56 27.74 -19.32
N PHE A 147 -11.14 29.00 -19.21
CA PHE A 147 -11.96 30.08 -18.66
C PHE A 147 -11.59 31.42 -19.29
N GLN A 148 -12.50 32.38 -19.21
CA GLN A 148 -12.29 33.72 -19.78
C GLN A 148 -11.47 34.60 -18.82
N VAL A 149 -10.46 35.30 -19.34
CA VAL A 149 -9.64 36.25 -18.57
C VAL A 149 -9.57 37.59 -19.30
N GLY A 150 -10.46 38.53 -18.95
CA GLY A 150 -10.56 39.80 -19.68
C GLY A 150 -10.83 39.57 -21.17
N ARG A 151 -9.87 39.93 -22.03
CA ARG A 151 -9.91 39.66 -23.49
C ARG A 151 -9.22 38.36 -23.91
N GLY A 152 -8.52 37.69 -22.99
CA GLY A 152 -7.80 36.44 -23.22
C GLY A 152 -8.52 35.21 -22.66
N ILE A 153 -7.81 34.10 -22.67
CA ILE A 153 -8.26 32.77 -22.26
C ILE A 153 -7.24 32.24 -21.25
N GLY A 154 -7.73 31.70 -20.15
CA GLY A 154 -6.94 30.90 -19.22
C GLY A 154 -7.24 29.42 -19.39
N VAL A 155 -6.26 28.57 -19.08
CA VAL A 155 -6.47 27.13 -18.93
C VAL A 155 -5.78 26.63 -17.68
N LEU A 156 -6.49 25.81 -16.92
CA LEU A 156 -5.93 24.92 -15.92
C LEU A 156 -5.79 23.52 -16.54
N GLY A 157 -4.55 23.11 -16.81
CA GLY A 157 -4.21 21.75 -17.19
C GLY A 157 -3.85 20.95 -15.94
N VAL A 158 -4.40 19.74 -15.80
CA VAL A 158 -4.06 18.79 -14.74
C VAL A 158 -3.70 17.45 -15.36
N MET A 159 -2.56 16.92 -14.96
CA MET A 159 -2.14 15.55 -15.28
C MET A 159 -2.08 14.74 -14.01
N CYS A 160 -2.52 13.49 -14.10
CA CYS A 160 -2.45 12.54 -12.99
C CYS A 160 -2.19 11.12 -13.50
N ARG A 161 -1.89 10.23 -12.56
CA ARG A 161 -1.96 8.80 -12.75
C ARG A 161 -3.20 8.26 -12.04
N ARG A 162 -4.05 7.53 -12.77
CA ARG A 162 -5.18 6.82 -12.18
C ARG A 162 -4.73 5.47 -11.66
N ILE A 163 -4.56 5.37 -10.35
CA ILE A 163 -4.25 4.09 -9.70
C ILE A 163 -5.50 3.53 -8.99
N PRO A 164 -5.74 2.21 -9.03
CA PRO A 164 -6.88 1.59 -8.37
C PRO A 164 -6.72 1.58 -6.86
N GLN A 165 -7.83 1.41 -6.14
CA GLN A 165 -7.78 1.17 -4.70
C GLN A 165 -7.12 -0.17 -4.43
N PHE A 166 -6.30 -0.24 -3.39
CA PHE A 166 -5.71 -1.48 -2.94
C PHE A 166 -6.80 -2.48 -2.54
N SER A 167 -6.70 -3.68 -3.11
CA SER A 167 -7.42 -4.86 -2.67
C SER A 167 -6.60 -6.09 -3.04
N LEU A 168 -6.76 -7.19 -2.31
CA LEU A 168 -6.07 -8.46 -2.64
C LEU A 168 -6.42 -8.93 -4.05
N ARG A 169 -7.68 -8.73 -4.48
CA ARG A 169 -8.13 -9.08 -5.83
C ARG A 169 -7.32 -8.34 -6.90
N GLU A 170 -7.21 -7.03 -6.77
CA GLU A 170 -6.48 -6.20 -7.73
C GLU A 170 -4.97 -6.44 -7.67
N ALA A 171 -4.41 -6.61 -6.46
CA ALA A 171 -3.00 -6.96 -6.27
C ALA A 171 -2.63 -8.29 -6.94
N ASN A 172 -3.46 -9.32 -6.79
CA ASN A 172 -3.26 -10.61 -7.45
C ASN A 172 -3.43 -10.54 -8.96
N PHE A 173 -4.44 -9.81 -9.44
CA PHE A 173 -4.73 -9.69 -10.86
C PHE A 173 -3.61 -8.96 -11.61
N ARG A 174 -3.30 -7.72 -11.22
CA ARG A 174 -2.36 -6.85 -11.96
C ARG A 174 -1.05 -6.55 -11.22
N GLY A 175 -1.04 -6.58 -9.90
CA GLY A 175 0.08 -6.05 -9.10
C GLY A 175 0.32 -4.56 -9.39
N GLY A 176 1.48 -4.04 -9.03
CA GLY A 176 1.87 -2.66 -9.32
C GLY A 176 1.35 -1.66 -8.29
N ARG A 177 0.90 -0.50 -8.74
CA ARG A 177 0.57 0.63 -7.85
C ARG A 177 -0.90 0.71 -7.50
N PHE A 178 -1.16 1.05 -6.24
CA PHE A 178 -2.49 1.19 -5.67
C PHE A 178 -2.54 2.43 -4.79
N PHE A 179 -3.72 2.98 -4.55
CA PHE A 179 -3.92 3.88 -3.42
C PHE A 179 -4.57 3.14 -2.26
N ASN A 180 -4.25 3.55 -1.05
CA ASN A 180 -4.83 3.04 0.18
C ASN A 180 -5.21 4.19 1.09
N LYS A 181 -6.27 4.01 1.88
CA LYS A 181 -6.61 4.90 2.98
C LYS A 181 -6.10 4.26 4.26
N CYS A 182 -5.20 4.93 4.96
CA CYS A 182 -4.60 4.38 6.17
C CYS A 182 -5.69 4.11 7.23
N PRO A 183 -5.77 2.90 7.81
CA PRO A 183 -6.75 2.61 8.86
C PRO A 183 -6.41 3.33 10.19
N HIS A 184 -5.19 3.86 10.33
CA HIS A 184 -4.75 4.55 11.55
C HIS A 184 -5.03 6.05 11.53
N CYS A 185 -4.58 6.75 10.49
CA CYS A 185 -4.71 8.21 10.38
C CYS A 185 -5.76 8.68 9.36
N GLY A 186 -6.32 7.78 8.56
CA GLY A 186 -7.29 8.12 7.52
C GLY A 186 -6.69 8.76 6.25
N GLU A 187 -5.38 9.00 6.22
CA GLU A 187 -4.70 9.62 5.07
C GLU A 187 -4.65 8.67 3.87
N VAL A 188 -4.85 9.23 2.68
CA VAL A 188 -4.75 8.51 1.40
C VAL A 188 -3.31 8.57 0.91
N HIS A 189 -2.71 7.43 0.62
CA HIS A 189 -1.36 7.33 0.05
C HIS A 189 -1.31 6.32 -1.10
N ALA A 190 -0.32 6.47 -1.97
CA ALA A 190 0.06 5.44 -2.93
C ALA A 190 0.92 4.35 -2.26
N LEU A 191 0.77 3.12 -2.72
CA LEU A 191 1.63 1.98 -2.38
C LEU A 191 1.93 1.17 -3.63
N GLU A 192 3.02 0.40 -3.61
CA GLU A 192 3.43 -0.44 -4.73
C GLU A 192 3.63 -1.88 -4.24
N ILE A 193 2.94 -2.82 -4.89
CA ILE A 193 3.02 -4.25 -4.62
C ILE A 193 3.73 -4.93 -5.78
N GLN A 194 4.93 -5.46 -5.52
CA GLN A 194 5.66 -6.26 -6.47
C GLN A 194 5.26 -7.73 -6.30
N LYS A 195 4.81 -8.38 -7.38
CA LYS A 195 4.36 -9.78 -7.34
C LYS A 195 5.48 -10.75 -6.90
N GLY A 196 6.74 -10.37 -7.08
CA GLY A 196 7.91 -11.17 -6.69
C GLY A 196 8.38 -10.96 -5.25
N SER A 197 7.75 -10.08 -4.46
CA SER A 197 8.11 -9.90 -3.06
C SER A 197 7.73 -11.11 -2.22
N ARG A 198 8.58 -11.43 -1.23
CA ARG A 198 8.46 -12.55 -0.29
C ARG A 198 7.32 -12.33 0.70
N THR A 199 7.60 -11.47 1.66
CA THR A 199 6.68 -10.96 2.69
C THR A 199 6.71 -9.44 2.64
N LEU A 200 5.54 -8.81 2.69
CA LEU A 200 5.39 -7.37 2.63
C LEU A 200 4.65 -6.88 3.87
N ILE A 201 5.36 -6.14 4.71
CA ILE A 201 4.77 -5.32 5.76
C ILE A 201 4.43 -3.98 5.12
N LEU A 202 3.14 -3.67 5.01
CA LEU A 202 2.68 -2.40 4.46
C LEU A 202 2.60 -1.36 5.56
N SER A 203 3.22 -0.21 5.36
CA SER A 203 3.24 0.91 6.31
C SER A 203 2.73 2.21 5.68
N CYS A 204 2.05 3.02 6.49
CA CYS A 204 1.59 4.33 6.05
C CYS A 204 2.77 5.32 6.06
N PRO A 205 3.03 6.06 4.98
CA PRO A 205 4.13 7.03 4.94
C PRO A 205 3.89 8.26 5.82
N TYR A 206 2.66 8.51 6.25
CA TYR A 206 2.30 9.70 7.04
C TYR A 206 2.40 9.48 8.55
N CYS A 207 1.90 8.34 9.05
CA CYS A 207 1.98 8.01 10.48
C CYS A 207 3.06 6.97 10.80
N GLU A 208 3.74 6.43 9.78
CA GLU A 208 4.81 5.41 9.88
C GLU A 208 4.35 4.07 10.48
N LEU A 209 3.04 3.90 10.68
CA LEU A 209 2.46 2.69 11.27
C LEU A 209 2.27 1.59 10.23
N PRO A 210 2.67 0.33 10.53
CA PRO A 210 2.30 -0.81 9.70
C PRO A 210 0.79 -1.05 9.80
N PHE A 211 0.16 -1.39 8.68
CA PHE A 211 -1.28 -1.60 8.59
C PHE A 211 -1.67 -2.93 7.95
N GLU A 212 -0.74 -3.72 7.42
CA GLU A 212 -1.02 -5.03 6.84
C GLU A 212 0.25 -5.88 6.74
N VAL A 213 0.10 -7.20 6.83
CA VAL A 213 1.18 -8.17 6.51
C VAL A 213 0.68 -9.08 5.39
N LEU A 214 1.38 -9.06 4.27
CA LEU A 214 1.06 -9.86 3.08
C LEU A 214 2.15 -10.87 2.79
N ALA A 215 1.76 -12.06 2.36
CA ALA A 215 2.68 -13.08 1.87
C ALA A 215 2.07 -13.80 0.67
N VAL A 216 2.91 -14.49 -0.10
CA VAL A 216 2.48 -15.30 -1.24
C VAL A 216 2.21 -16.72 -0.78
N ASP A 217 1.08 -17.31 -1.17
CA ASP A 217 0.77 -18.71 -0.89
C ASP A 217 1.46 -19.68 -1.87
N THR A 218 1.34 -20.98 -1.59
CA THR A 218 1.82 -22.08 -2.46
C THR A 218 1.25 -22.03 -3.89
N GLY A 219 0.10 -21.38 -4.09
CA GLY A 219 -0.54 -21.14 -5.39
C GLY A 219 -0.06 -19.87 -6.11
N GLY A 220 0.90 -19.13 -5.53
CA GLY A 220 1.44 -17.90 -6.08
C GLY A 220 0.54 -16.66 -5.89
N ARG A 221 -0.49 -16.73 -5.03
CA ARG A 221 -1.41 -15.64 -4.73
C ARG A 221 -0.99 -14.91 -3.46
N ILE A 222 -1.08 -13.58 -3.49
CA ILE A 222 -0.89 -12.71 -2.33
C ILE A 222 -2.11 -12.85 -1.41
N ARG A 223 -1.86 -13.16 -0.13
CA ARG A 223 -2.87 -13.26 0.93
C ARG A 223 -2.45 -12.45 2.15
N ARG A 224 -3.38 -12.17 3.06
CA ARG A 224 -3.06 -11.60 4.37
C ARG A 224 -2.44 -12.67 5.26
N ALA A 225 -1.60 -12.28 6.21
CA ALA A 225 -1.05 -13.18 7.22
C ALA A 225 -2.16 -13.95 7.98
N THR A 226 -3.28 -13.29 8.27
CA THR A 226 -4.46 -13.91 8.92
C THR A 226 -5.15 -14.97 8.06
N ASP A 227 -5.00 -14.92 6.73
CA ASP A 227 -5.65 -15.84 5.80
C ASP A 227 -4.96 -17.22 5.75
N PHE A 228 -3.77 -17.35 6.33
CA PHE A 228 -3.02 -18.60 6.38
C PHE A 228 -3.49 -19.54 7.48
N PHE A 229 -4.27 -19.07 8.46
CA PHE A 229 -4.89 -19.93 9.48
C PHE A 229 -6.12 -20.63 8.89
N ASP A 230 -6.17 -21.96 8.97
CA ASP A 230 -7.30 -22.77 8.45
C ASP A 230 -8.13 -23.44 9.55
N GLY A 231 -7.83 -23.15 10.82
CA GLY A 231 -8.51 -23.75 11.97
C GLY A 231 -7.99 -25.14 12.30
N PHE A 232 -6.73 -25.42 11.98
CA PHE A 232 -6.11 -26.71 12.24
C PHE A 232 -6.08 -27.00 13.74
N SER A 233 -6.39 -28.24 14.09
CA SER A 233 -6.48 -28.71 15.47
C SER A 233 -5.85 -30.08 15.59
N LEU A 234 -5.02 -30.27 16.62
CA LEU A 234 -4.58 -31.59 17.03
C LEU A 234 -5.53 -32.16 18.07
N LYS A 235 -5.65 -33.49 18.10
CA LYS A 235 -6.47 -34.16 19.11
C LYS A 235 -5.73 -34.14 20.44
N GLU A 236 -6.22 -33.34 21.38
CA GLU A 236 -5.89 -33.54 22.79
C GLU A 236 -6.66 -34.76 23.31
N SER A 237 -6.05 -35.55 24.19
CA SER A 237 -6.83 -36.54 24.93
C SER A 237 -7.76 -35.79 25.88
N LEU A 238 -9.02 -36.22 26.05
CA LEU A 238 -9.95 -35.58 26.99
C LEU A 238 -9.38 -35.52 28.43
N ALA A 239 -8.55 -36.50 28.81
CA ALA A 239 -7.85 -36.49 30.09
C ALA A 239 -6.80 -35.36 30.21
N ALA A 240 -6.24 -34.90 29.10
CA ALA A 240 -5.25 -33.82 29.06
C ALA A 240 -5.87 -32.46 29.43
N GLU A 241 -7.10 -32.18 28.96
CA GLU A 241 -7.78 -30.91 29.27
C GLU A 241 -8.07 -30.75 30.76
N ASP A 242 -8.50 -31.82 31.43
CA ASP A 242 -8.92 -31.79 32.83
C ASP A 242 -7.77 -32.01 33.84
N GLN A 243 -6.66 -32.63 33.43
CA GLN A 243 -5.60 -33.08 34.35
C GLN A 243 -4.27 -32.36 34.18
N LEU A 244 -4.01 -31.76 33.02
CA LEU A 244 -2.76 -31.05 32.76
C LEU A 244 -2.90 -29.56 33.01
N THR A 245 -1.82 -28.97 33.51
CA THR A 245 -1.66 -27.51 33.55
C THR A 245 -1.62 -26.92 32.14
N SER A 246 -1.90 -25.62 32.00
CA SER A 246 -1.81 -24.90 30.72
C SER A 246 -0.43 -25.10 30.07
N GLU A 247 0.65 -24.99 30.84
CA GLU A 247 2.02 -25.16 30.39
C GLU A 247 2.29 -26.58 29.88
N GLN A 248 1.79 -27.60 30.58
CA GLN A 248 1.91 -28.99 30.14
C GLN A 248 1.14 -29.26 28.85
N ARG A 249 -0.06 -28.68 28.69
CA ARG A 249 -0.85 -28.78 27.45
C ARG A 249 -0.14 -28.12 26.28
N ILE A 250 0.35 -26.90 26.48
CA ILE A 250 1.14 -26.15 25.48
C ILE A 250 2.35 -26.98 25.02
N VAL A 251 3.13 -27.51 25.96
CA VAL A 251 4.30 -28.36 25.66
C VAL A 251 3.91 -29.63 24.92
N ALA A 252 2.81 -30.29 25.29
CA ALA A 252 2.35 -31.49 24.61
C ALA A 252 1.92 -31.23 23.15
N LEU A 253 1.30 -30.07 22.89
CA LEU A 253 0.94 -29.65 21.53
C LEU A 253 2.17 -29.24 20.72
N TRP A 254 3.07 -28.46 21.33
CA TRP A 254 4.33 -28.04 20.71
C TRP A 254 5.19 -29.24 20.31
N ARG A 255 5.33 -30.24 21.19
CA ARG A 255 6.02 -31.51 20.88
C ARG A 255 5.45 -32.20 19.65
N GLN A 256 4.12 -32.29 19.54
CA GLN A 256 3.50 -32.94 18.39
C GLN A 256 3.83 -32.23 17.08
N VAL A 257 3.93 -30.90 17.08
CA VAL A 257 4.34 -30.13 15.89
C VAL A 257 5.82 -30.36 15.60
N ALA A 258 6.70 -30.16 16.59
CA ALA A 258 8.15 -30.25 16.40
C ALA A 258 8.65 -31.67 16.09
N GLU A 259 8.03 -32.72 16.64
CA GLU A 259 8.35 -34.12 16.32
C GLU A 259 7.85 -34.53 14.93
N ARG A 260 6.87 -33.78 14.37
CA ARG A 260 6.21 -34.09 13.10
C ARG A 260 6.82 -33.36 11.92
N CYS A 261 7.28 -32.13 12.12
CA CYS A 261 7.71 -31.19 11.08
C CYS A 261 9.21 -30.89 11.18
N GLU A 262 9.93 -31.08 10.08
CA GLU A 262 11.35 -30.71 9.95
C GLU A 262 11.49 -29.25 9.53
N TYR A 263 12.43 -28.53 10.15
CA TYR A 263 12.78 -27.18 9.71
C TYR A 263 13.55 -27.23 8.39
N GLN A 264 13.04 -26.57 7.37
CA GLN A 264 13.64 -26.51 6.03
C GLN A 264 13.48 -25.09 5.49
N LEU A 265 14.56 -24.47 5.01
CA LEU A 265 14.47 -23.15 4.39
C LEU A 265 13.93 -23.27 2.97
N ASP A 266 13.12 -22.30 2.54
CA ASP A 266 12.62 -22.25 1.15
C ASP A 266 13.75 -22.25 0.10
N GLN A 267 14.93 -21.73 0.47
CA GLN A 267 16.11 -21.68 -0.40
C GLN A 267 16.80 -23.04 -0.58
N ASP A 268 16.46 -24.05 0.23
CA ASP A 268 17.01 -25.40 0.12
C ASP A 268 16.35 -26.20 -1.03
N HIS A 269 15.26 -25.68 -1.61
CA HIS A 269 14.64 -26.24 -2.81
C HIS A 269 15.29 -25.71 -4.11
N ILE A 270 15.74 -26.63 -4.97
CA ILE A 270 16.51 -26.37 -6.20
C ILE A 270 15.70 -25.64 -7.32
N SER A 271 14.39 -25.43 -7.14
CA SER A 271 13.53 -24.75 -8.12
C SER A 271 13.07 -23.37 -7.64
N GLU A 272 13.65 -22.32 -8.25
CA GLU A 272 13.11 -20.95 -8.36
C GLU A 272 12.51 -20.33 -7.07
N THR A 273 13.39 -20.03 -6.10
CA THR A 273 13.50 -18.74 -5.38
C THR A 273 12.23 -17.96 -5.07
N ARG A 274 11.18 -18.56 -4.50
CA ARG A 274 10.05 -17.80 -3.98
C ARG A 274 9.79 -18.22 -2.55
N GLU A 275 9.91 -17.24 -1.65
CA GLU A 275 9.39 -17.39 -0.29
C GLU A 275 7.88 -17.56 -0.40
N VAL A 276 7.35 -18.68 0.08
CA VAL A 276 5.93 -18.97 0.04
C VAL A 276 5.48 -19.43 1.40
N TRP A 277 4.38 -18.85 1.87
CA TRP A 277 3.78 -19.26 3.12
C TRP A 277 2.83 -20.42 2.88
N LYS A 278 2.91 -21.41 3.76
CA LYS A 278 2.01 -22.56 3.80
C LYS A 278 0.95 -22.34 4.86
N ASN A 279 -0.23 -22.90 4.62
CA ASN A 279 -1.23 -23.05 5.67
C ASN A 279 -0.86 -24.23 6.60
N PRO A 280 -1.41 -24.30 7.82
CA PRO A 280 -1.12 -25.36 8.79
C PRO A 280 -1.28 -26.79 8.24
N ARG A 281 -2.28 -27.04 7.40
CA ARG A 281 -2.52 -28.36 6.81
C ARG A 281 -1.44 -28.75 5.83
N GLU A 282 -1.01 -27.83 4.98
CA GLU A 282 0.12 -28.03 4.06
C GLU A 282 1.39 -28.37 4.85
N THR A 283 1.78 -27.54 5.84
CA THR A 283 2.96 -27.77 6.68
C THR A 283 2.90 -29.14 7.40
N TRP A 284 1.72 -29.51 7.91
CA TRP A 284 1.52 -30.79 8.60
C TRP A 284 1.60 -32.01 7.68
N GLU A 285 1.00 -31.92 6.48
CA GLU A 285 1.00 -32.99 5.48
C GLU A 285 2.40 -33.19 4.88
N GLU A 286 3.07 -32.10 4.51
CA GLU A 286 4.43 -32.09 3.96
C GLU A 286 5.49 -32.47 4.99
N LYS A 287 5.18 -32.33 6.29
CA LYS A 287 6.10 -32.62 7.39
C LYS A 287 7.31 -31.68 7.39
N ALA A 288 7.19 -30.50 6.78
CA ALA A 288 8.28 -29.55 6.63
C ALA A 288 7.78 -28.13 6.44
N GLY A 289 8.56 -27.16 6.93
CA GLY A 289 8.34 -25.72 6.75
C GLY A 289 9.48 -24.93 7.41
N ASP A 290 9.58 -23.67 7.07
CA ASP A 290 10.52 -22.74 7.71
C ASP A 290 9.87 -22.05 8.93
N CYS A 291 10.36 -20.86 9.28
CA CYS A 291 10.02 -20.23 10.55
C CYS A 291 8.56 -19.77 10.60
N GLU A 292 8.04 -19.21 9.52
CA GLU A 292 6.64 -18.78 9.42
C GLU A 292 5.68 -19.96 9.38
N ASP A 293 5.97 -20.98 8.57
CA ASP A 293 5.09 -22.11 8.31
C ASP A 293 4.81 -22.86 9.62
N THR A 294 5.90 -23.17 10.32
CA THR A 294 5.84 -23.90 11.58
C THR A 294 5.26 -23.04 12.71
N SER A 295 5.48 -21.72 12.68
CA SER A 295 4.86 -20.79 13.63
C SER A 295 3.36 -20.65 13.41
N ILE A 296 2.91 -20.51 12.17
CA ILE A 296 1.48 -20.43 11.80
C ILE A 296 0.77 -21.73 12.20
N LEU A 297 1.34 -22.90 11.87
CA LEU A 297 0.81 -24.19 12.30
C LEU A 297 0.68 -24.28 13.82
N LEU A 298 1.75 -23.97 14.56
CA LEU A 298 1.75 -24.08 16.02
C LEU A 298 0.76 -23.10 16.67
N ALA A 299 0.72 -21.85 16.20
CA ALA A 299 -0.24 -20.87 16.68
C ALA A 299 -1.69 -21.31 16.40
N ASP A 300 -2.00 -21.84 15.21
CA ASP A 300 -3.35 -22.30 14.88
C ASP A 300 -3.79 -23.49 15.74
N VAL A 301 -2.87 -24.41 16.04
CA VAL A 301 -3.09 -25.52 16.98
C VAL A 301 -3.41 -25.01 18.39
N LEU A 302 -2.63 -24.06 18.90
CA LEU A 302 -2.82 -23.49 20.24
C LEU A 302 -4.13 -22.70 20.33
N ILE A 303 -4.46 -21.90 19.31
CA ILE A 303 -5.73 -21.17 19.22
C ILE A 303 -6.91 -22.16 19.21
N SER A 304 -6.82 -23.23 18.42
CA SER A 304 -7.85 -24.27 18.37
C SER A 304 -8.00 -25.04 19.70
N ALA A 305 -6.94 -25.13 20.50
CA ALA A 305 -6.94 -25.69 21.85
C ALA A 305 -7.45 -24.71 22.94
N GLY A 306 -7.83 -23.49 22.55
CA GLY A 306 -8.41 -22.46 23.43
C GLY A 306 -7.39 -21.54 24.10
N PHE A 307 -6.13 -21.52 23.64
CA PHE A 307 -5.13 -20.58 24.12
C PHE A 307 -5.16 -19.27 23.32
N ASP A 308 -4.83 -18.14 23.97
CA ASP A 308 -4.54 -16.89 23.26
C ASP A 308 -3.09 -16.95 22.78
N ALA A 309 -2.91 -17.20 21.48
CA ALA A 309 -1.61 -17.34 20.85
C ALA A 309 -1.53 -16.46 19.59
N ARG A 310 -0.33 -15.96 19.31
CA ARG A 310 -0.04 -15.09 18.16
C ARG A 310 1.26 -15.53 17.51
N VAL A 311 1.37 -15.35 16.21
CA VAL A 311 2.64 -15.39 15.50
C VAL A 311 3.27 -14.00 15.59
N ALA A 312 4.56 -13.96 15.91
CA ALA A 312 5.37 -12.76 15.86
C ALA A 312 6.36 -12.89 14.70
N ILE A 313 6.54 -11.82 13.93
CA ILE A 313 7.63 -11.67 12.96
C ILE A 313 8.51 -10.54 13.47
N GLY A 314 9.82 -10.71 13.37
CA GLY A 314 10.75 -9.62 13.65
C GLY A 314 12.18 -10.10 13.61
N TRP A 315 13.01 -9.49 14.46
CA TRP A 315 14.43 -9.78 14.51
C TRP A 315 14.80 -10.66 15.70
N ASN A 316 15.53 -11.73 15.42
CA ASN A 316 16.22 -12.55 16.40
C ASN A 316 17.73 -12.25 16.35
N GLY A 317 18.32 -11.90 17.49
CA GLY A 317 19.73 -11.50 17.61
C GLY A 317 20.75 -12.54 17.11
N ASN A 318 20.37 -13.82 17.01
CA ASN A 318 21.28 -14.90 16.61
C ASN A 318 21.11 -15.33 15.14
N ILE A 319 19.90 -15.23 14.58
CA ILE A 319 19.56 -15.80 13.27
C ILE A 319 19.05 -14.76 12.26
N GLY A 320 18.73 -13.54 12.68
CA GLY A 320 18.26 -12.46 11.81
C GLY A 320 16.74 -12.37 11.77
N GLN A 321 16.15 -12.11 10.59
CA GLN A 321 14.70 -12.12 10.43
C GLN A 321 14.15 -13.51 10.77
N HIS A 322 13.09 -13.53 11.56
CA HIS A 322 12.55 -14.77 12.10
C HIS A 322 11.06 -14.64 12.45
N ALA A 323 10.38 -15.78 12.51
CA ALA A 323 9.02 -15.90 13.03
C ALA A 323 8.97 -16.90 14.19
N TRP A 324 8.18 -16.58 15.21
CA TRP A 324 7.99 -17.41 16.40
C TRP A 324 6.58 -17.28 16.95
N VAL A 325 6.21 -18.15 17.89
CA VAL A 325 4.90 -18.12 18.54
C VAL A 325 5.03 -17.51 19.93
N VAL A 326 4.03 -16.71 20.31
CA VAL A 326 3.82 -16.31 21.70
C VAL A 326 2.47 -16.79 22.17
N VAL A 327 2.37 -17.22 23.43
CA VAL A 327 1.13 -17.70 24.04
C VAL A 327 0.96 -17.14 25.45
N GLN A 328 -0.27 -16.76 25.79
CA GLN A 328 -0.62 -16.28 27.11
C GLN A 328 -1.31 -17.36 27.95
N THR A 329 -0.83 -17.55 29.18
CA THR A 329 -1.51 -18.32 30.23
C THR A 329 -1.96 -17.38 31.36
N PRO A 330 -2.79 -17.84 32.31
CA PRO A 330 -3.12 -17.04 33.49
C PRO A 330 -1.90 -16.65 34.34
N ARG A 331 -0.78 -17.35 34.20
CA ARG A 331 0.44 -17.12 34.97
C ARG A 331 1.36 -16.10 34.29
N CYS A 332 1.65 -16.27 33.00
CA CYS A 332 2.56 -15.41 32.26
C CYS A 332 2.42 -15.61 30.73
N GLN A 333 3.30 -14.96 29.98
CA GLN A 333 3.42 -15.10 28.53
C GLN A 333 4.70 -15.85 28.20
N TYR A 334 4.62 -16.78 27.26
CA TYR A 334 5.74 -17.60 26.82
C TYR A 334 6.04 -17.35 25.34
N LEU A 335 7.33 -17.31 25.02
CA LEU A 335 7.84 -17.44 23.66
C LEU A 335 8.10 -18.91 23.36
N ILE A 336 7.63 -19.37 22.21
CA ILE A 336 7.77 -20.73 21.73
C ILE A 336 8.41 -20.70 20.36
N GLU A 337 9.55 -21.38 20.26
CA GLU A 337 10.33 -21.49 19.04
C GLU A 337 9.96 -22.81 18.34
N SER A 338 9.17 -22.71 17.26
CA SER A 338 8.71 -23.86 16.48
C SER A 338 9.85 -24.56 15.75
N THR A 339 11.00 -23.89 15.61
CA THR A 339 12.19 -24.39 14.90
C THR A 339 13.17 -25.15 15.81
N LEU A 340 12.92 -25.21 17.13
CA LEU A 340 13.82 -25.91 18.06
C LEU A 340 13.88 -27.41 17.75
N GLN A 341 15.10 -27.89 17.48
CA GLN A 341 15.41 -29.31 17.37
C GLN A 341 15.93 -29.81 18.73
N GLY A 342 15.18 -30.69 19.41
CA GLY A 342 15.59 -31.25 20.69
C GLY A 342 14.44 -31.80 21.54
N GLU A 343 14.75 -32.25 22.75
CA GLU A 343 13.72 -32.66 23.71
C GLU A 343 12.98 -31.44 24.25
N ILE A 344 11.71 -31.31 23.87
CA ILE A 344 10.82 -30.24 24.34
C ILE A 344 10.12 -30.70 25.62
N ASN A 345 10.24 -29.90 26.68
CA ASN A 345 9.59 -30.12 27.97
C ASN A 345 9.18 -28.76 28.60
N VAL A 346 8.67 -28.78 29.83
CA VAL A 346 8.20 -27.55 30.51
C VAL A 346 9.33 -26.55 30.75
N ASP A 347 10.56 -27.03 30.98
CA ASP A 347 11.73 -26.15 31.15
C ASP A 347 12.19 -25.51 29.84
N SER A 348 11.67 -25.99 28.69
CA SER A 348 11.87 -25.36 27.38
C SER A 348 11.03 -24.10 27.18
N LEU A 349 10.00 -23.85 28.02
CA LEU A 349 9.19 -22.63 27.94
C LEU A 349 10.01 -21.44 28.42
N VAL A 350 10.16 -20.44 27.55
CA VAL A 350 10.87 -19.20 27.86
C VAL A 350 9.85 -18.11 28.10
N GLU A 351 9.86 -17.50 29.29
CA GLU A 351 9.03 -16.32 29.55
C GLU A 351 9.47 -15.16 28.63
N VAL A 352 8.51 -14.40 28.09
CA VAL A 352 8.80 -13.31 27.14
C VAL A 352 9.79 -12.28 27.68
N THR A 353 9.76 -12.03 28.99
CA THR A 353 10.66 -11.10 29.69
C THR A 353 12.12 -11.55 29.66
N GLN A 354 12.38 -12.86 29.54
CA GLN A 354 13.71 -13.44 29.41
C GLN A 354 14.16 -13.45 27.95
N ALA A 355 13.21 -13.65 27.02
CA ALA A 355 13.49 -13.70 25.59
C ALA A 355 13.69 -12.31 24.95
N SER A 356 13.12 -11.25 25.54
CA SER A 356 13.08 -9.89 24.97
C SER A 356 14.44 -9.27 24.66
N ALA A 357 15.53 -9.77 25.26
CA ALA A 357 16.89 -9.35 24.93
C ALA A 357 17.32 -9.77 23.52
N PHE A 358 16.76 -10.87 23.00
CA PHE A 358 17.14 -11.48 21.72
C PHE A 358 16.03 -11.43 20.68
N TYR A 359 14.77 -11.37 21.10
CA TYR A 359 13.61 -11.34 20.21
C TYR A 359 12.98 -9.95 20.20
N GLN A 360 13.00 -9.32 19.03
CA GLN A 360 12.51 -7.98 18.77
C GLN A 360 11.35 -8.07 17.77
N PRO A 361 10.10 -8.21 18.23
CA PRO A 361 8.95 -8.31 17.33
C PRO A 361 8.72 -7.00 16.58
N GLU A 362 8.40 -7.11 15.30
CA GLU A 362 8.00 -5.98 14.45
C GLU A 362 6.47 -5.96 14.27
N GLN A 363 5.86 -7.13 14.04
CA GLN A 363 4.41 -7.30 13.93
C GLN A 363 3.96 -8.61 14.58
N LEU A 364 2.73 -8.60 15.08
CA LEU A 364 2.05 -9.81 15.55
C LEU A 364 0.80 -10.05 14.73
N PHE A 365 0.38 -11.30 14.60
CA PHE A 365 -0.90 -11.63 14.01
C PHE A 365 -1.44 -12.96 14.55
N ASP A 366 -2.76 -13.11 14.51
CA ASP A 366 -3.48 -14.34 14.81
C ASP A 366 -4.50 -14.64 13.70
N ARG A 367 -5.47 -15.52 13.96
CA ARG A 367 -6.50 -15.92 12.99
C ARG A 367 -7.40 -14.76 12.54
N ASP A 368 -7.55 -13.73 13.37
CA ASP A 368 -8.55 -12.68 13.20
C ASP A 368 -7.94 -11.28 13.04
N LYS A 369 -6.73 -11.05 13.56
CA LYS A 369 -6.18 -9.71 13.72
C LYS A 369 -4.69 -9.66 13.42
N VAL A 370 -4.26 -8.48 12.98
CA VAL A 370 -2.86 -8.06 12.95
C VAL A 370 -2.69 -6.97 14.01
N TYR A 371 -1.57 -6.99 14.71
CA TYR A 371 -1.21 -6.07 15.78
C TYR A 371 0.12 -5.39 15.46
N PHE A 372 0.24 -4.14 15.89
CA PHE A 372 1.41 -3.32 15.65
C PHE A 372 1.82 -2.59 16.93
N THR A 373 3.05 -2.09 16.97
CA THR A 373 3.52 -1.28 18.09
C THR A 373 4.26 -0.03 17.62
N THR A 374 4.09 1.06 18.35
CA THR A 374 4.96 2.26 18.29
C THR A 374 5.81 2.40 19.54
N ALA A 375 5.67 1.49 20.49
CA ALA A 375 6.44 1.57 21.71
C ALA A 375 7.92 1.38 21.37
N ARG A 376 8.79 1.82 22.27
CA ARG A 376 10.22 1.53 22.13
C ARG A 376 10.48 0.05 22.38
N SER A 377 11.50 -0.52 21.75
CA SER A 377 11.86 -1.93 21.86
C SER A 377 12.06 -2.43 23.29
N ASP A 378 12.51 -1.55 24.20
CA ASP A 378 12.67 -1.85 25.63
C ASP A 378 11.34 -2.01 26.39
N ALA A 379 10.22 -1.55 25.82
CA ALA A 379 8.90 -1.59 26.44
C ALA A 379 8.02 -2.73 25.90
N PHE A 380 8.01 -2.99 24.59
CA PHE A 380 7.07 -3.95 24.00
C PHE A 380 7.55 -5.40 23.97
N GLY A 381 8.86 -5.65 23.99
CA GLY A 381 9.40 -7.02 23.97
C GLY A 381 9.04 -7.84 25.20
N ASN A 382 8.55 -7.19 26.27
CA ASN A 382 8.21 -7.83 27.54
C ASN A 382 6.72 -8.14 27.70
N ASP A 383 5.87 -7.69 26.78
CA ASP A 383 4.42 -7.93 26.82
C ASP A 383 3.83 -7.88 25.41
N TYR A 384 3.49 -9.05 24.89
CA TYR A 384 2.96 -9.26 23.54
C TYR A 384 1.43 -9.15 23.45
N PHE A 385 0.74 -9.07 24.60
CA PHE A 385 -0.72 -9.16 24.67
C PHE A 385 -1.39 -7.90 25.22
N SER A 386 -0.60 -6.94 25.74
CA SER A 386 -1.10 -5.63 26.13
C SER A 386 -1.73 -4.89 24.94
N PRO A 387 -3.03 -4.54 25.01
CA PRO A 387 -3.68 -3.78 23.95
C PRO A 387 -3.19 -2.32 23.85
N GLU A 388 -2.51 -1.82 24.89
CA GLU A 388 -1.87 -0.50 24.87
C GLU A 388 -0.56 -0.52 24.08
N LEU A 389 0.19 -1.62 24.15
CA LEU A 389 1.47 -1.79 23.46
C LEU A 389 1.28 -2.38 22.06
N TRP A 390 0.30 -3.26 21.90
CA TRP A 390 -0.05 -3.98 20.69
C TRP A 390 -1.52 -3.77 20.31
N PRO A 391 -1.92 -2.55 19.94
CA PRO A 391 -3.24 -2.32 19.37
C PRO A 391 -3.46 -3.18 18.12
N ALA A 392 -4.66 -3.74 18.03
CA ALA A 392 -5.12 -4.41 16.81
C ALA A 392 -5.43 -3.37 15.73
N ILE A 393 -5.15 -3.72 14.48
CA ILE A 393 -5.47 -2.87 13.34
C ILE A 393 -7.00 -2.83 13.17
N PRO A 394 -7.61 -1.64 13.06
CA PRO A 394 -9.03 -1.51 12.76
C PRO A 394 -9.31 -2.09 11.37
N MET A 395 -9.96 -3.26 11.30
CA MET A 395 -10.40 -3.85 10.04
C MET A 395 -11.62 -3.08 9.52
N GLU A 396 -11.42 -2.02 8.74
CA GLU A 396 -12.52 -1.42 7.97
C GLU A 396 -12.93 -2.40 6.85
N GLY A 397 -14.18 -2.88 6.89
CA GLY A 397 -14.78 -3.57 5.75
C GLY A 397 -14.36 -5.03 5.53
N ALA A 398 -14.25 -5.84 6.60
CA ALA A 398 -14.21 -7.32 6.51
C ALA A 398 -15.51 -7.96 5.92
N THR A 399 -16.19 -7.24 5.02
CA THR A 399 -17.35 -7.66 4.24
C THR A 399 -17.03 -7.86 2.76
N ASP A 400 -15.77 -7.76 2.34
CA ASP A 400 -15.36 -8.33 1.04
C ASP A 400 -15.24 -9.86 1.18
N GLY A 401 -16.40 -10.50 1.13
CA GLY A 401 -16.60 -11.89 0.73
C GLY A 401 -15.59 -12.92 1.24
N ARG A 402 -15.76 -13.37 2.50
CA ARG A 402 -15.62 -14.81 2.77
C ARG A 402 -16.72 -15.54 1.98
N ALA A 403 -16.57 -15.63 0.66
CA ALA A 403 -17.18 -16.72 -0.06
C ALA A 403 -16.40 -17.97 0.40
N PRO A 404 -17.05 -18.95 1.05
CA PRO A 404 -16.38 -20.20 1.34
C PRO A 404 -15.89 -20.77 0.00
N GLU A 405 -14.57 -20.92 -0.16
CA GLU A 405 -14.04 -21.75 -1.22
C GLU A 405 -14.69 -23.12 -1.01
N ALA A 406 -15.61 -23.47 -1.91
CA ALA A 406 -16.23 -24.77 -1.92
C ALA A 406 -15.09 -25.79 -2.05
N THR A 407 -14.82 -26.48 -0.96
CA THR A 407 -13.94 -27.63 -0.91
C THR A 407 -14.46 -28.59 -1.96
N LEU A 408 -13.80 -28.65 -3.12
CA LEU A 408 -14.01 -29.69 -4.12
C LEU A 408 -13.57 -30.99 -3.47
N SER A 409 -14.50 -31.66 -2.77
CA SER A 409 -14.30 -33.04 -2.36
C SER A 409 -14.24 -33.86 -3.64
N LEU A 410 -13.03 -34.22 -4.07
CA LEU A 410 -12.85 -35.33 -4.99
C LEU A 410 -13.29 -36.59 -4.24
N ARG A 411 -14.42 -37.15 -4.67
CA ARG A 411 -14.81 -38.54 -4.39
C ARG A 411 -14.22 -39.44 -5.45
#